data_AF-A0A966R7W3-F1
#
_entry.id   AF-A0A966R7W3-F1
#
_cell.length_a   1.000
_cell.length_b   1.000
_cell.length_c   1.000
_cell.angle_alpha   90.00
_cell.angle_beta   90.00
_cell.angle_gamma   90.00
#
_symmetry.space_group_name_H-M   'P 1'
#
loop_
_entity.id
_entity.type
_entity.pdbx_description
1 polymer ?
#
loop_
_entity_poly.entity_id
_entity_poly.type
_entity_poly.pdbx_seq_one_letter_code
_entity_poly.pdbx_strand_id
1 'polypeptide(L)'
;MPGRYARWVVAVFVIGIAIGFIQICPPLHRFFQGCVYRGTEHRVLHSLRSPAKRRVRCLVTRWNANHLVVYTVLGYLFPDSILLWFVIGAVWEVAEIWFDCCDMTDLLYNAVGLLLGRWLFLRVRDGKKKNA
;
A
#
# COMPACT_ATOMS: atom_id res chain seq x y z
N MET A 1 -18.23 -0.48 -21.61
CA MET A 1 -17.24 -1.18 -22.47
C MET A 1 -16.02 -1.63 -21.63
N PRO A 2 -16.13 -2.70 -20.81
CA PRO A 2 -15.08 -3.07 -19.83
C PRO A 2 -13.96 -3.96 -20.40
N GLY A 3 -14.22 -4.70 -21.48
CA GLY A 3 -13.40 -5.88 -21.83
C GLY A 3 -12.01 -5.61 -22.43
N ARG A 4 -11.77 -4.44 -23.04
CA ARG A 4 -10.50 -4.17 -23.73
C ARG A 4 -9.43 -3.54 -22.84
N TYR A 5 -9.81 -2.71 -21.88
CA TYR A 5 -8.89 -2.04 -20.96
C TYR A 5 -8.51 -2.90 -19.75
N ALA A 6 -9.39 -3.81 -19.32
CA ALA A 6 -9.11 -4.72 -18.21
C ALA A 6 -7.85 -5.59 -18.46
N ARG A 7 -7.62 -6.02 -19.71
CA ARG A 7 -6.47 -6.86 -20.06
C ARG A 7 -5.13 -6.14 -19.93
N TRP A 8 -5.07 -4.88 -20.36
CA TRP A 8 -3.84 -4.08 -20.27
C TRP A 8 -3.53 -3.66 -18.83
N VAL A 9 -4.57 -3.35 -18.05
CA VAL A 9 -4.43 -3.03 -16.63
C VAL A 9 -3.91 -4.23 -15.85
N VAL A 10 -4.48 -5.41 -16.08
CA VAL A 10 -3.99 -6.65 -15.47
C VAL A 10 -2.56 -6.92 -15.89
N ALA A 11 -2.21 -6.73 -17.17
CA ALA A 11 -0.83 -6.92 -17.65
C ALA A 11 0.15 -5.95 -16.99
N VAL A 12 -0.15 -4.65 -16.95
CA VAL A 12 0.71 -3.64 -16.29
C VAL A 12 0.82 -3.88 -14.80
N PHE A 13 -0.26 -4.31 -14.15
CA PHE A 13 -0.26 -4.63 -12.74
C PHE A 13 0.52 -5.92 -12.44
N VAL A 14 0.40 -6.96 -13.27
CA VAL A 14 1.20 -8.19 -13.16
C VAL A 14 2.69 -7.90 -13.39
N ILE A 15 3.02 -7.04 -14.36
CA ILE A 15 4.39 -6.57 -14.59
C ILE A 15 4.88 -5.74 -13.39
N GLY A 16 4.04 -4.85 -12.86
CA GLY A 16 4.34 -4.05 -11.67
C GLY A 16 4.54 -4.91 -10.42
N ILE A 17 3.73 -5.96 -10.24
CA ILE A 17 3.91 -6.98 -9.21
C ILE A 17 5.20 -7.77 -9.45
N ALA A 18 5.50 -8.16 -10.69
CA ALA A 18 6.74 -8.87 -11.02
C ALA A 18 7.99 -8.00 -10.78
N ILE A 19 7.90 -6.70 -11.02
CA ILE A 19 8.95 -5.72 -10.68
C ILE A 19 9.00 -5.52 -9.15
N GLY A 20 7.86 -5.48 -8.48
CA GLY A 20 7.74 -5.51 -7.03
C GLY A 20 8.39 -6.75 -6.42
N PHE A 21 8.25 -7.92 -7.06
CA PHE A 21 8.93 -9.18 -6.74
C PHE A 21 10.46 -9.05 -6.76
N ILE A 22 11.01 -8.27 -7.71
CA ILE A 22 12.45 -7.98 -7.78
C ILE A 22 12.89 -7.06 -6.61
N GLN A 23 11.94 -6.32 -6.01
CA GLN A 23 12.17 -5.49 -4.83
C GLN A 23 11.79 -6.17 -3.50
N ILE A 24 11.36 -7.43 -3.51
CA ILE A 24 11.06 -8.20 -2.29
C ILE A 24 12.36 -8.48 -1.54
N CYS A 25 12.61 -7.64 -0.55
CA CYS A 25 13.62 -7.81 0.51
C CYS A 25 15.13 -7.81 0.14
N PRO A 26 15.66 -7.10 -0.88
CA PRO A 26 17.07 -6.70 -0.92
C PRO A 26 17.30 -5.39 -0.13
N PRO A 27 18.55 -4.89 0.06
CA PRO A 27 18.84 -3.67 0.83
C PRO A 27 18.01 -2.42 0.49
N LEU A 28 17.37 -2.37 -0.69
CA LEU A 28 16.43 -1.33 -1.08
C LEU A 28 15.22 -1.22 -0.13
N HIS A 29 14.73 -2.33 0.43
CA HIS A 29 13.61 -2.33 1.40
C HIS A 29 13.95 -1.52 2.66
N ARG A 30 15.22 -1.54 3.12
CA ARG A 30 15.67 -0.69 4.25
C ARG A 30 15.60 0.81 3.92
N PHE A 31 15.65 1.17 2.64
CA PHE A 31 15.50 2.56 2.19
C PHE A 31 14.03 3.02 2.22
N PHE A 32 13.09 2.09 2.05
CA PHE A 32 11.64 2.32 2.09
C PHE A 32 11.01 2.10 3.47
N GLN A 33 11.68 1.40 4.39
CA GLN A 33 11.32 1.35 5.82
C GLN A 33 11.63 2.64 6.60
N GLY A 34 11.95 3.74 5.91
CA GLY A 34 12.03 5.06 6.53
C GLY A 34 10.72 5.39 7.25
N CYS A 35 10.79 5.57 8.56
CA CYS A 35 9.68 6.03 9.39
C CYS A 35 9.25 7.43 8.93
N VAL A 36 8.03 7.58 8.42
CA VAL A 36 7.47 8.86 7.97
C VAL A 36 6.86 9.61 9.16
N TYR A 37 6.15 8.89 10.04
CA TYR A 37 5.59 9.45 11.26
C TYR A 37 6.10 8.68 12.48
N ARG A 38 6.95 9.33 13.27
CA ARG A 38 7.41 8.83 14.56
C ARG A 38 6.50 9.45 15.61
N GLY A 39 5.66 8.62 16.25
CA GLY A 39 4.88 9.07 17.39
C GLY A 39 5.81 9.77 18.40
N THR A 40 5.43 10.97 18.82
CA THR A 40 6.18 11.74 19.82
C THR A 40 6.02 11.09 21.18
N GLU A 41 6.76 10.01 21.42
CA GLU A 41 7.13 9.62 22.78
C GLU A 41 8.63 9.79 22.96
N HIS A 42 8.93 10.85 23.72
CA HIS A 42 10.14 11.15 24.46
C HIS A 42 11.48 11.06 23.74
N ARG A 43 12.04 12.26 23.58
CA ARG A 43 13.46 12.60 23.59
C ARG A 43 14.16 11.93 24.80
N VAL A 44 14.51 10.65 24.70
CA VAL A 44 15.59 10.06 25.51
C VAL A 44 16.84 10.18 24.67
N LEU A 45 17.68 11.13 25.08
CA LEU A 45 19.02 11.32 24.58
C LEU A 45 19.79 9.98 24.55
N HIS A 46 20.70 9.92 23.58
CA HIS A 46 21.99 9.24 23.62
C HIS A 46 22.36 8.53 24.93
N SER A 47 22.95 7.34 24.73
CA SER A 47 23.52 6.46 25.74
C SER A 47 22.51 5.43 26.25
N LEU A 48 22.46 4.26 25.60
CA LEU A 48 22.77 3.00 26.28
C LEU A 48 23.09 1.95 25.22
N ARG A 49 24.38 1.64 25.20
CA ARG A 49 25.08 0.54 24.56
C ARG A 49 24.40 -0.78 24.93
N SER A 50 23.42 -1.24 24.15
CA SER A 50 22.93 -2.63 24.19
C SER A 50 22.26 -3.02 22.85
N PRO A 51 22.56 -4.21 22.28
CA PRO A 51 22.02 -4.67 21.00
C PRO A 51 20.65 -5.34 21.16
N ALA A 52 19.81 -4.89 22.09
CA ALA A 52 18.45 -5.38 22.21
C ALA A 52 17.61 -4.70 21.12
N LYS A 53 17.29 -5.45 20.06
CA LYS A 53 16.41 -5.09 18.93
C LYS A 53 15.06 -4.54 19.42
N ARG A 54 15.01 -3.28 19.83
CA ARG A 54 13.75 -2.56 20.06
C ARG A 54 13.24 -2.16 18.67
N ARG A 55 12.40 -3.01 18.05
CA ARG A 55 11.69 -2.69 16.81
C ARG A 55 10.81 -1.47 17.10
N VAL A 56 11.28 -0.28 16.75
CA VAL A 56 10.46 0.93 16.81
C VAL A 56 9.28 0.69 15.86
N ARG A 57 8.07 0.58 16.40
CA ARG A 57 6.86 0.44 15.58
C ARG A 57 6.57 1.79 14.93
N CYS A 58 6.93 1.93 13.66
CA CYS A 58 6.55 3.09 12.85
C CYS A 58 5.05 3.03 12.57
N LEU A 59 4.33 4.13 12.81
CA LEU A 59 2.89 4.19 12.52
C LEU A 59 2.63 4.34 11.01
N VAL A 60 3.51 5.07 10.33
CA VAL A 60 3.51 5.29 8.89
C VAL A 60 4.93 5.09 8.38
N THR A 61 5.14 4.10 7.52
CA THR A 61 6.36 3.89 6.74
C THR A 61 6.17 4.47 5.33
N ARG A 62 7.26 4.65 4.56
CA ARG A 62 7.12 5.03 3.13
C ARG A 62 6.41 3.94 2.34
N TRP A 63 6.56 2.69 2.76
CA TRP A 63 5.89 1.54 2.16
C TRP A 63 4.37 1.61 2.37
N ASN A 64 3.92 1.90 3.60
CA ASN A 64 2.52 2.17 3.90
C ASN A 64 1.94 3.30 3.02
N ALA A 65 2.71 4.39 2.85
CA ALA A 65 2.28 5.51 2.00
C ALA A 65 2.17 5.11 0.53
N ASN A 66 3.08 4.28 0.03
CA ASN A 66 3.01 3.73 -1.32
C ASN A 66 1.75 2.87 -1.52
N HIS A 67 1.49 1.96 -0.58
CA HIS A 67 0.26 1.17 -0.54
C HIS A 67 -0.98 2.08 -0.59
N LEU A 68 -1.06 3.08 0.28
CA LEU A 68 -2.17 4.03 0.27
C LEU A 68 -2.38 4.67 -1.12
N VAL A 69 -1.30 5.12 -1.78
CA VAL A 69 -1.39 5.76 -3.10
C VAL A 69 -1.80 4.77 -4.18
N VAL A 70 -1.15 3.61 -4.27
CA VAL A 70 -1.43 2.59 -5.28
C VAL A 70 -2.87 2.10 -5.17
N TYR A 71 -3.31 1.75 -3.97
CA TYR A 71 -4.67 1.26 -3.74
C TYR A 71 -5.73 2.36 -3.92
N THR A 72 -5.38 3.63 -3.68
CA THR A 72 -6.25 4.76 -4.05
C THR A 72 -6.46 4.84 -5.56
N VAL A 73 -5.39 4.73 -6.35
CA VAL A 73 -5.48 4.75 -7.82
C VAL A 73 -6.30 3.56 -8.33
N LEU A 74 -6.08 2.36 -7.79
CA LEU A 74 -6.84 1.16 -8.15
C LEU A 74 -8.32 1.30 -7.81
N GLY A 75 -8.65 1.79 -6.61
CA GLY A 75 -10.04 2.01 -6.18
C GLY A 75 -10.75 3.07 -7.02
N TYR A 76 -10.03 4.07 -7.52
CA TYR A 76 -10.57 5.11 -8.40
C TYR A 76 -10.79 4.60 -9.84
N LEU A 77 -9.83 3.88 -10.41
CA LEU A 77 -9.90 3.40 -11.79
C LEU A 77 -10.79 2.16 -11.96
N PHE A 78 -10.87 1.30 -10.93
CA PHE A 78 -11.60 0.02 -10.95
C PHE A 78 -12.55 -0.12 -9.76
N PRO A 79 -13.53 0.79 -9.62
CA PRO A 79 -14.42 0.85 -8.45
C PRO A 79 -15.30 -0.41 -8.28
N ASP A 80 -15.54 -1.16 -9.36
CA ASP A 80 -16.33 -2.40 -9.34
C ASP A 80 -15.49 -3.63 -8.96
N SER A 81 -14.16 -3.52 -8.91
CA SER A 81 -13.23 -4.63 -8.67
C SER A 81 -12.46 -4.50 -7.35
N ILE A 82 -12.97 -3.71 -6.40
CA ILE A 82 -12.29 -3.45 -5.11
C ILE A 82 -11.98 -4.72 -4.33
N LEU A 83 -12.91 -5.69 -4.31
CA LEU A 83 -12.68 -6.94 -3.60
C LEU A 83 -11.53 -7.74 -4.23
N LEU A 84 -11.43 -7.76 -5.56
CA LEU A 84 -10.33 -8.41 -6.27
C LEU A 84 -8.99 -7.80 -5.88
N TRP A 85 -8.89 -6.46 -5.94
CA TRP A 85 -7.66 -5.76 -5.58
C TRP A 85 -7.28 -5.95 -4.11
N PHE A 86 -8.27 -5.93 -3.21
CA PHE A 86 -8.01 -6.19 -1.79
C PHE A 86 -7.48 -7.60 -1.55
N VAL A 87 -8.07 -8.63 -2.18
CA VAL A 87 -7.62 -10.02 -2.04
C VAL A 87 -6.22 -10.20 -2.60
N ILE A 88 -5.92 -9.62 -3.77
CA ILE A 88 -4.56 -9.64 -4.34
C ILE A 88 -3.56 -9.02 -3.36
N GLY A 89 -3.91 -7.88 -2.76
CA GLY A 89 -3.09 -7.25 -1.73
C GLY A 89 -2.91 -8.10 -0.49
N ALA A 90 -3.98 -8.71 0.01
CA ALA A 90 -3.89 -9.58 1.18
C ALA A 90 -3.04 -10.82 0.93
N VAL A 91 -3.15 -11.43 -0.26
CA VAL A 91 -2.29 -12.54 -0.68
C VAL A 91 -0.83 -12.09 -0.76
N TRP A 92 -0.57 -10.86 -1.24
CA TRP A 92 0.76 -10.28 -1.25
C TRP A 92 1.36 -10.12 0.15
N GLU A 93 0.61 -9.54 1.09
CA GLU A 93 1.06 -9.34 2.47
C GLU A 93 1.33 -10.67 3.19
N VAL A 94 0.51 -11.69 2.93
CA VAL A 94 0.77 -13.07 3.40
C VAL A 94 2.03 -13.63 2.74
N ALA A 95 2.28 -13.30 1.47
CA ALA A 95 3.49 -13.74 0.79
C ALA A 95 4.76 -13.17 1.40
N GLU A 96 4.72 -11.93 1.88
CA GLU A 96 5.84 -11.28 2.56
C GLU A 96 6.22 -11.94 3.90
N ILE A 97 5.36 -12.76 4.49
CA ILE A 97 5.69 -13.57 5.68
C ILE A 97 6.84 -14.54 5.37
N TRP A 98 6.87 -15.13 4.17
CA TRP A 98 7.96 -16.03 3.77
C TRP A 98 9.31 -15.33 3.59
N PHE A 99 9.32 -13.99 3.54
CA PHE A 99 10.51 -13.19 3.35
C PHE A 99 10.90 -12.35 4.58
N ASP A 100 10.28 -12.59 5.75
CA ASP A 100 10.53 -11.88 7.02
C ASP A 100 10.36 -10.35 6.96
N CYS A 101 9.61 -9.84 5.97
CA CYS A 101 9.43 -8.40 5.73
C CYS A 101 8.03 -7.86 6.09
N CYS A 102 7.16 -8.74 6.57
CA CYS A 102 5.75 -8.46 6.75
C CYS A 102 5.46 -7.30 7.72
N ASP A 103 4.64 -6.33 7.29
CA ASP A 103 4.04 -5.29 8.12
C ASP A 103 2.52 -5.33 8.00
N MET A 104 1.85 -5.88 9.03
CA MET A 104 0.38 -5.98 9.06
C MET A 104 -0.35 -4.65 8.89
N THR A 105 0.32 -3.51 9.10
CA THR A 105 -0.28 -2.20 8.84
C THR A 105 -0.53 -1.95 7.36
N ASP A 106 0.20 -2.61 6.44
CA ASP A 106 0.01 -2.48 5.00
C ASP A 106 -1.40 -2.90 4.56
N LEU A 107 -1.96 -3.96 5.15
CA LEU A 107 -3.35 -4.37 4.92
C LEU A 107 -4.35 -3.23 5.21
N LEU A 108 -4.09 -2.44 6.26
CA LEU A 108 -4.92 -1.30 6.61
C LEU A 108 -4.81 -0.21 5.55
N TYR A 109 -3.60 0.12 5.09
CA TYR A 109 -3.39 1.13 4.04
C TYR A 109 -3.98 0.70 2.70
N ASN A 110 -3.94 -0.59 2.37
CA ASN A 110 -4.57 -1.17 1.18
C ASN A 110 -6.09 -0.97 1.21
N ALA A 111 -6.73 -1.33 2.34
CA ALA A 111 -8.16 -1.16 2.51
C ALA A 111 -8.58 0.32 2.47
N VAL A 112 -7.87 1.18 3.21
CA VAL A 112 -8.15 2.62 3.24
C VAL A 112 -7.97 3.25 1.86
N GLY A 113 -6.90 2.90 1.15
CA GLY A 113 -6.65 3.37 -0.22
C GLY A 113 -7.79 2.99 -1.17
N LEU A 114 -8.19 1.72 -1.21
CA LEU A 114 -9.28 1.26 -2.07
C LEU A 114 -10.59 2.01 -1.81
N LEU A 115 -10.95 2.17 -0.53
CA LEU A 115 -12.16 2.88 -0.14
C LEU A 115 -12.10 4.37 -0.49
N LEU A 116 -10.95 5.00 -0.28
CA LEU A 116 -10.73 6.41 -0.66
C LEU A 116 -10.84 6.59 -2.18
N GLY A 117 -10.22 5.72 -2.96
CA GLY A 117 -10.31 5.71 -4.42
C GLY A 117 -11.75 5.56 -4.91
N ARG A 118 -12.50 4.61 -4.33
CA ARG A 118 -13.92 4.42 -4.64
C ARG A 118 -14.74 5.67 -4.35
N TRP A 119 -14.51 6.27 -3.18
CA TRP A 119 -15.22 7.47 -2.76
C TRP A 119 -14.96 8.63 -3.73
N LEU A 120 -13.72 8.84 -4.15
CA LEU A 120 -13.36 9.83 -5.16
C LEU A 120 -14.07 9.58 -6.49
N PHE A 121 -14.13 8.33 -6.95
CA PHE A 121 -14.83 7.96 -8.18
C PHE A 121 -16.32 8.33 -8.10
N LEU A 122 -17.00 7.98 -6.99
CA LEU A 122 -18.41 8.28 -6.79
C LEU A 122 -18.66 9.79 -6.77
N ARG A 123 -17.79 10.58 -6.12
CA ARG A 123 -17.89 12.05 -6.10
C ARG A 123 -17.78 12.65 -7.50
N VAL A 124 -16.82 12.21 -8.30
CA VAL A 124 -16.64 12.69 -9.68
C VAL A 124 -17.86 12.30 -10.54
N ARG A 125 -18.37 11.08 -10.39
CA ARG A 125 -19.53 10.58 -11.13
C ARG A 125 -20.79 11.37 -10.80
N ASP A 126 -21.05 11.61 -9.51
CA ASP A 126 -22.25 12.32 -9.07
C ASP A 126 -22.20 13.81 -9.43
N GLY A 127 -21.00 14.41 -9.45
CA GLY A 127 -20.78 15.76 -9.97
C GLY A 127 -21.13 15.89 -11.45
N LYS A 128 -20.76 14.91 -12.29
CA LYS A 128 -21.12 14.90 -13.72
C LYS A 128 -22.62 14.79 -13.94
N LYS A 129 -23.35 14.02 -13.12
CA LYS A 129 -24.81 13.89 -13.22
C LYS A 129 -25.58 15.17 -12.92
N LYS A 130 -25.03 16.08 -12.11
CA LYS A 130 -25.67 17.36 -11.77
C LYS A 130 -25.53 18.43 -12.86
N ASN A 131 -24.57 18.26 -13.76
CA ASN A 131 -24.22 19.21 -14.82
C ASN A 131 -24.69 18.77 -16.22
N ALA A 132 -25.41 17.65 -16.31
CA ALA A 132 -25.96 17.07 -17.54
C ALA A 132 -27.48 17.23 -17.53
#